data_AF-A0A563DVN9-F1
#
_entry.id   AF-A0A563DVN9-F1
#
_cell.length_a   1.000
_cell.length_b   1.000
_cell.length_c   1.000
_cell.angle_alpha   90.00
_cell.angle_beta   90.00
_cell.angle_gamma   90.00
#
_symmetry.space_group_name_H-M   'P 1'
#
loop_
_entity.id
_entity.type
_entity.pdbx_description
1 polymer ?
#
loop_
_entity_poly.entity_id
_entity_poly.type
_entity_poly.pdbx_seq_one_letter_code
_entity_poly.pdbx_strand_id
1 'polypeptide(L)'
;MSPPKYRTILADPPWDIEQKGKRGAQEHYQLMTLERIKGMPVSELAADDAHLWLWVTNATLRHGYDVAEAWGFTVRSPLTWVKFRLGLGNYLRNSTEHLLFATRGKAPVQFHSQPTWVQAPVQDHSHKPEEQYALIERISPGPYLELFARRRPPHSLGQPPWHVWGNEIHSDIYIPGYPVPDEPRDAKASPVAITAAAAATVPETSSNQTLEGGTP
;
A
#
# COMPACT_ATOMS: atom_id res chain seq x y z
N MET A 1 -19.78 5.35 15.13
CA MET A 1 -18.53 4.97 15.82
C MET A 1 -17.43 4.98 14.77
N SER A 2 -16.38 5.78 14.91
CA SER A 2 -15.25 5.72 13.97
C SER A 2 -14.59 4.34 14.05
N PRO A 3 -14.17 3.74 12.93
CA PRO A 3 -13.45 2.47 12.97
C PRO A 3 -12.18 2.60 13.83
N PRO A 4 -11.77 1.52 14.53
CA PRO A 4 -10.55 1.55 15.34
C PRO A 4 -9.32 1.83 14.47
N LYS A 5 -8.32 2.50 15.04
CA LYS A 5 -7.01 2.65 14.39
C LYS A 5 -6.32 1.29 14.32
N TYR A 6 -5.73 0.98 13.17
CA TYR A 6 -5.14 -0.33 12.88
C TYR A 6 -3.67 -0.38 13.27
N ARG A 7 -3.27 -1.47 13.92
CA ARG A 7 -1.86 -1.73 14.25
C ARG A 7 -1.13 -2.44 13.12
N THR A 8 -1.87 -3.03 12.18
CA THR A 8 -1.30 -3.66 11.00
C THR A 8 -2.17 -3.38 9.78
N ILE A 9 -1.54 -2.89 8.72
CA ILE A 9 -2.17 -2.62 7.42
C ILE A 9 -1.44 -3.44 6.36
N LEU A 10 -2.18 -4.19 5.56
CA LEU A 10 -1.73 -4.82 4.32
C LEU A 10 -2.32 -4.04 3.14
N ALA A 11 -1.53 -3.79 2.11
CA ALA A 11 -2.01 -3.10 0.91
C ALA A 11 -1.42 -3.72 -0.37
N ASP A 12 -2.25 -3.90 -1.39
CA ASP A 12 -1.86 -4.28 -2.75
C ASP A 12 -2.43 -3.28 -3.77
N PRO A 13 -1.83 -2.08 -3.91
CA PRO A 13 -2.41 -1.02 -4.73
C PRO A 13 -2.49 -1.40 -6.22
N PRO A 14 -3.52 -0.92 -6.95
CA PRO A 14 -3.66 -1.13 -8.38
C PRO A 14 -2.78 -0.13 -9.15
N TRP A 15 -1.46 -0.37 -9.11
CA TRP A 15 -0.44 0.50 -9.72
C TRP A 15 -0.72 0.77 -11.21
N ASP A 16 -0.81 2.04 -11.61
CA ASP A 16 -0.93 2.44 -13.02
C ASP A 16 0.40 2.47 -13.80
N ILE A 17 1.49 2.18 -13.08
CA ILE A 17 2.86 2.33 -13.54
C ILE A 17 3.25 1.16 -14.46
N GLU A 18 3.94 1.48 -15.56
CA GLU A 18 4.48 0.52 -16.54
C GLU A 18 3.46 -0.38 -17.27
N GLN A 19 2.16 -0.09 -17.23
CA GLN A 19 1.14 -0.83 -17.99
C GLN A 19 1.02 -0.39 -19.47
N LYS A 20 1.85 0.55 -19.95
CA LYS A 20 1.80 1.13 -21.31
C LYS A 20 2.56 0.31 -22.36
N GLY A 21 2.20 -0.97 -22.51
CA GLY A 21 2.74 -1.85 -23.56
C GLY A 21 1.65 -2.68 -24.24
N LYS A 22 1.89 -3.18 -25.46
CA LYS A 22 0.97 -4.03 -26.26
C LYS A 22 0.53 -5.37 -25.59
N ARG A 23 0.94 -5.61 -24.34
CA ARG A 23 0.63 -6.78 -23.50
C ARG A 23 0.25 -6.39 -22.06
N GLY A 24 -0.03 -5.11 -21.81
CA GLY A 24 -0.38 -4.58 -20.49
C GLY A 24 -1.77 -5.04 -20.06
N ALA A 25 -1.97 -5.20 -18.75
CA ALA A 25 -3.23 -5.62 -18.13
C ALA A 25 -4.29 -4.49 -18.15
N GLN A 26 -4.39 -3.73 -19.25
CA GLN A 26 -5.24 -2.55 -19.36
C GLN A 26 -6.73 -2.88 -19.58
N GLU A 27 -7.11 -4.16 -19.65
CA GLU A 27 -8.48 -4.56 -19.99
C GLU A 27 -9.38 -4.95 -18.80
N HIS A 28 -8.87 -5.02 -17.55
CA HIS A 28 -9.65 -5.64 -16.48
C HIS A 28 -9.84 -4.91 -15.14
N TYR A 29 -9.10 -3.83 -14.80
CA TYR A 29 -9.34 -3.08 -13.54
C TYR A 29 -9.04 -1.58 -13.67
N GLN A 30 -9.76 -0.73 -12.93
CA GLN A 30 -9.46 0.70 -12.83
C GLN A 30 -8.14 0.88 -12.04
N LEU A 31 -7.06 1.16 -12.76
CA LEU A 31 -5.76 1.50 -12.17
C LEU A 31 -5.83 2.85 -11.47
N MET A 32 -4.97 3.03 -10.48
CA MET A 32 -4.89 4.23 -9.65
C MET A 32 -3.54 4.91 -9.85
N THR A 33 -3.57 6.23 -10.08
CA THR A 33 -2.33 6.98 -10.26
C THR A 33 -1.48 6.95 -9.00
N LEU A 34 -0.16 6.96 -9.18
CA LEU A 34 0.77 7.02 -8.04
C LEU A 34 0.44 8.16 -7.07
N GLU A 35 0.13 9.35 -7.60
CA GLU A 35 -0.27 10.51 -6.80
C GLU A 35 -1.53 10.22 -5.98
N ARG A 36 -2.51 9.56 -6.59
CA ARG A 36 -3.76 9.20 -5.91
C ARG A 36 -3.54 8.13 -4.84
N ILE A 37 -2.65 7.15 -5.08
CA ILE A 37 -2.24 6.15 -4.08
C ILE A 37 -1.55 6.85 -2.89
N LYS A 38 -0.56 7.71 -3.16
CA LYS A 38 0.17 8.48 -2.12
C LYS A 38 -0.77 9.36 -1.30
N GLY A 39 -1.79 9.93 -1.93
CA GLY A 39 -2.78 10.81 -1.28
C GLY A 39 -3.77 10.10 -0.35
N MET A 40 -3.78 8.77 -0.29
CA MET A 40 -4.70 8.06 0.60
C MET A 40 -4.40 8.40 2.07
N PRO A 41 -5.42 8.62 2.92
CA PRO A 41 -5.24 8.97 4.32
C PRO A 41 -4.88 7.75 5.20
N VAL A 42 -3.98 6.89 4.74
CA VAL A 42 -3.56 5.66 5.47
C VAL A 42 -2.92 6.01 6.82
N SER A 43 -2.26 7.17 6.89
CA SER A 43 -1.74 7.75 8.12
C SER A 43 -2.83 7.96 9.18
N GLU A 44 -4.06 8.22 8.77
CA GLU A 44 -5.21 8.43 9.64
C GLU A 44 -5.95 7.11 9.94
N LEU A 45 -5.62 6.03 9.26
CA LEU A 45 -6.14 4.69 9.59
C LEU A 45 -5.20 3.97 10.56
N ALA A 46 -3.90 4.26 10.51
CA ALA A 46 -2.87 3.64 11.33
C ALA A 46 -2.87 4.15 12.79
N ALA A 47 -2.60 3.24 13.73
CA ALA A 47 -2.23 3.57 15.10
C ALA A 47 -0.86 4.26 15.16
N ASP A 48 -0.52 4.84 16.32
CA ASP A 48 0.78 5.50 16.52
C ASP A 48 1.97 4.54 16.37
N ASP A 49 1.79 3.31 16.86
CA ASP A 49 2.69 2.18 16.64
C ASP A 49 2.02 1.16 15.71
N ALA A 50 2.42 1.16 14.44
CA ALA A 50 1.80 0.34 13.40
C ALA A 50 2.79 -0.27 12.41
N HIS A 51 2.39 -1.41 11.84
CA HIS A 51 3.06 -2.06 10.71
C HIS A 51 2.31 -1.79 9.41
N LEU A 52 3.06 -1.61 8.34
CA LEU A 52 2.57 -1.62 6.97
C LEU A 52 3.28 -2.75 6.21
N TRP A 53 2.48 -3.55 5.51
CA TRP A 53 2.91 -4.54 4.54
C TRP A 53 2.40 -4.09 3.17
N LEU A 54 3.31 -3.67 2.28
CA LEU A 54 2.96 -3.05 0.99
C LEU A 54 3.48 -3.89 -0.18
N TRP A 55 2.57 -4.48 -0.96
CA TRP A 55 2.91 -5.26 -2.13
C TRP A 55 3.45 -4.38 -3.25
N VAL A 56 4.59 -4.80 -3.80
CA VAL A 56 5.26 -4.18 -4.94
C VAL A 56 5.81 -5.25 -5.88
N THR A 57 5.99 -4.86 -7.13
CA THR A 57 6.70 -5.65 -8.15
C THR A 57 8.10 -5.09 -8.34
N ASN A 58 8.94 -5.75 -9.15
CA ASN A 58 10.24 -5.20 -9.55
C ASN A 58 10.12 -3.79 -10.18
N ALA A 59 9.05 -3.56 -10.96
CA ALA A 59 8.78 -2.27 -11.61
C ALA A 59 8.32 -1.19 -10.63
N THR A 60 7.55 -1.57 -9.62
CA THR A 60 6.94 -0.63 -8.67
C THR A 60 7.71 -0.48 -7.37
N LEU A 61 8.86 -1.15 -7.24
CA LEU A 61 9.65 -1.19 -6.02
C LEU A 61 9.99 0.22 -5.50
N ARG A 62 10.59 1.07 -6.34
CA ARG A 62 10.92 2.46 -5.98
C ARG A 62 9.68 3.25 -5.53
N HIS A 63 8.59 3.13 -6.27
CA HIS A 63 7.33 3.81 -5.96
C HIS A 63 6.70 3.32 -4.66
N GLY A 64 6.90 2.05 -4.29
CA GLY A 64 6.49 1.53 -3.00
C GLY A 64 7.17 2.21 -1.83
N TYR A 65 8.47 2.55 -1.93
CA TYR A 65 9.16 3.34 -0.91
C TYR A 65 8.52 4.73 -0.80
N ASP A 66 8.30 5.40 -1.95
CA ASP A 66 7.67 6.73 -1.98
C ASP A 66 6.24 6.72 -1.36
N VAL A 67 5.48 5.64 -1.56
CA VAL A 67 4.14 5.45 -1.00
C VAL A 67 4.19 5.20 0.51
N ALA A 68 5.05 4.29 0.96
CA ALA A 68 5.19 4.01 2.39
C ALA A 68 5.58 5.27 3.18
N GLU A 69 6.51 6.07 2.64
CA GLU A 69 6.91 7.35 3.24
C GLU A 69 5.77 8.37 3.24
N ALA A 70 5.03 8.51 2.13
CA ALA A 70 3.87 9.40 2.05
C ALA A 70 2.76 9.05 3.06
N TRP A 71 2.59 7.76 3.36
CA TRP A 71 1.67 7.28 4.39
C TRP A 71 2.23 7.40 5.82
N GLY A 72 3.46 7.89 5.98
CA GLY A 72 4.11 8.12 7.27
C GLY A 72 4.65 6.84 7.91
N PHE A 73 5.19 5.94 7.10
CA PHE A 73 5.90 4.73 7.53
C PHE A 73 7.36 4.77 7.07
N THR A 74 8.24 4.17 7.86
CA THR A 74 9.64 3.92 7.49
C THR A 74 9.80 2.48 7.04
N VAL A 75 10.21 2.28 5.78
CA VAL A 75 10.51 0.93 5.26
C VAL A 75 11.71 0.33 6.00
N ARG A 76 11.57 -0.91 6.47
CA ARG A 76 12.61 -1.62 7.22
C ARG A 76 13.29 -2.68 6.37
N SER A 77 12.50 -3.54 5.74
CA SER A 77 13.02 -4.62 4.91
C SER A 77 11.97 -5.13 3.91
N PRO A 78 12.39 -5.60 2.73
CA PRO A 78 11.50 -6.37 1.86
C PRO A 78 11.39 -7.82 2.35
N LEU A 79 10.19 -8.37 2.29
CA LEU A 79 9.95 -9.81 2.22
C LEU A 79 9.76 -10.19 0.75
N THR A 80 10.58 -11.10 0.22
CA THR A 80 10.53 -11.49 -1.20
C THR A 80 9.76 -12.79 -1.39
N TRP A 81 8.68 -12.74 -2.16
CA TRP A 81 8.00 -13.94 -2.63
C TRP A 81 8.74 -14.50 -3.85
N VAL A 82 9.38 -15.65 -3.66
CA VAL A 82 10.10 -16.39 -4.70
C VAL A 82 9.15 -17.30 -5.45
N LYS A 83 9.14 -17.19 -6.78
CA LYS A 83 8.32 -17.97 -7.70
C LYS A 83 9.23 -18.88 -8.54
N PHE A 84 9.00 -20.19 -8.48
CA PHE A 84 9.70 -21.15 -9.35
C PHE A 84 9.11 -21.23 -10.76
N ARG A 85 8.87 -20.07 -11.37
CA ARG A 85 8.47 -19.92 -12.77
C ARG A 85 9.00 -18.60 -13.32
N LEU A 86 9.26 -18.55 -14.62
CA LEU A 86 9.71 -17.33 -15.28
C LEU A 86 8.52 -16.52 -15.80
N GLY A 87 8.27 -15.37 -15.17
CA GLY A 87 7.33 -14.36 -15.64
C GLY A 87 7.89 -13.50 -16.77
N LEU A 88 7.19 -12.42 -17.10
CA LEU A 88 7.63 -11.44 -18.09
C LEU A 88 8.86 -10.64 -17.60
N GLY A 89 9.53 -9.93 -18.51
CA GLY A 89 10.63 -9.02 -18.15
C GLY A 89 11.57 -8.77 -19.34
N ASN A 90 11.98 -7.51 -19.52
CA ASN A 90 12.76 -7.06 -20.69
C ASN A 90 14.27 -7.35 -20.55
N TYR A 91 14.79 -7.26 -19.32
CA TYR A 91 16.22 -7.47 -19.03
C TYR A 91 16.44 -8.78 -18.28
N LEU A 92 15.79 -8.92 -17.13
CA LEU A 92 15.71 -10.16 -16.36
C LEU A 92 14.27 -10.64 -16.33
N ARG A 93 14.08 -11.95 -16.26
CA ARG A 93 12.76 -12.57 -16.19
C ARG A 93 12.24 -12.49 -14.75
N ASN A 94 11.06 -11.92 -14.55
CA ASN A 94 10.47 -11.79 -13.22
C ASN A 94 10.18 -13.17 -12.62
N SER A 95 10.87 -13.51 -11.54
CA SER A 95 10.60 -14.69 -10.70
C SER A 95 10.31 -14.31 -9.26
N THR A 96 10.12 -13.02 -8.98
CA THR A 96 9.89 -12.48 -7.64
C THR A 96 8.81 -11.40 -7.65
N GLU A 97 8.11 -11.29 -6.53
CA GLU A 97 7.42 -10.07 -6.09
C GLU A 97 7.85 -9.76 -4.65
N HIS A 98 7.65 -8.53 -4.20
CA HIS A 98 8.12 -8.10 -2.89
C HIS A 98 6.98 -7.51 -2.07
N LEU A 99 7.05 -7.75 -0.77
CA LEU A 99 6.16 -7.18 0.22
C LEU A 99 7.02 -6.33 1.16
N LEU A 100 6.95 -5.02 1.04
CA LEU A 100 7.72 -4.11 1.88
C LEU A 100 7.15 -4.12 3.30
N PHE A 101 7.98 -4.49 4.27
CA PHE A 101 7.68 -4.32 5.68
C PHE A 101 8.16 -2.95 6.14
N ALA A 102 7.22 -2.15 6.66
CA ALA A 102 7.47 -0.81 7.14
C ALA A 102 6.82 -0.59 8.51
N THR A 103 7.38 0.33 9.29
CA THR A 103 6.92 0.62 10.65
C THR A 103 6.63 2.10 10.83
N ARG A 104 5.64 2.41 11.66
CA ARG A 104 5.42 3.73 12.25
C ARG A 104 5.63 3.63 13.76
N GLY A 105 6.22 4.68 14.33
CA GLY A 105 6.52 4.70 15.77
C GLY A 105 7.57 3.66 16.16
N LYS A 106 7.41 3.03 17.31
CA LYS A 106 8.28 1.96 17.82
C LYS A 106 7.96 0.59 17.24
N ALA A 107 6.67 0.31 17.03
CA ALA A 107 6.09 -0.92 16.48
C ALA A 107 7.01 -2.17 16.50
N PRO A 108 7.16 -2.84 17.65
CA PRO A 108 7.98 -4.06 17.74
C PRO A 108 7.28 -5.24 17.06
N VAL A 109 8.08 -6.09 16.41
CA VAL A 109 7.61 -7.37 15.88
C VAL A 109 7.37 -8.39 17.00
N GLN A 110 6.42 -9.30 16.80
CA GLN A 110 6.12 -10.40 17.71
C GLN A 110 7.02 -11.63 17.48
N PHE A 111 7.63 -11.73 16.30
CA PHE A 111 8.48 -12.83 15.90
C PHE A 111 9.72 -12.32 15.18
N HIS A 112 10.90 -12.64 15.70
CA HIS A 112 12.18 -12.08 15.25
C HIS A 112 12.93 -12.95 14.23
N SER A 113 12.51 -14.19 14.01
CA SER A 113 13.23 -15.17 13.17
C SER A 113 12.57 -15.39 11.80
N GLN A 114 11.81 -14.40 11.30
CA GLN A 114 11.24 -14.47 9.96
C GLN A 114 12.33 -14.21 8.91
N PRO A 115 12.60 -15.13 7.97
CA PRO A 115 13.47 -14.84 6.84
C PRO A 115 12.84 -13.79 5.89
N THR A 116 13.68 -13.01 5.21
CA THR A 116 13.28 -11.98 4.23
C THR A 116 12.84 -12.54 2.88
N TRP A 117 12.52 -13.83 2.83
CA TRP A 117 11.94 -14.47 1.66
C TRP A 117 10.89 -15.51 2.07
N VAL A 118 9.98 -15.79 1.16
CA VAL A 118 8.98 -16.85 1.28
C VAL A 118 8.84 -17.55 -0.07
N GLN A 119 8.67 -18.87 0.00
CA GLN A 119 8.23 -19.67 -1.12
C GLN A 119 6.77 -20.04 -0.87
N ALA A 120 5.89 -19.63 -1.78
CA ALA A 120 4.45 -19.92 -1.69
C ALA A 120 3.89 -20.21 -3.09
N PRO A 121 2.80 -21.01 -3.19
CA PRO A 121 2.19 -21.37 -4.47
C PRO A 121 1.81 -20.14 -5.28
N VAL A 122 2.04 -20.20 -6.60
CA VAL A 122 1.52 -19.17 -7.50
C VAL A 122 0.12 -19.58 -7.94
N GLN A 123 -0.85 -18.73 -7.61
CA GLN A 123 -2.26 -18.92 -7.94
C GLN A 123 -2.59 -18.22 -9.28
N ASP A 124 -3.89 -18.06 -9.55
CA ASP A 124 -4.39 -17.35 -10.72
C ASP A 124 -3.97 -15.87 -10.75
N HIS A 125 -4.24 -15.19 -11.87
CA HIS A 125 -3.70 -13.87 -12.19
C HIS A 125 -3.78 -12.86 -11.03
N SER A 126 -2.61 -12.30 -10.68
CA SER A 126 -2.41 -11.29 -9.62
C SER A 126 -2.87 -11.71 -8.22
N HIS A 127 -3.12 -12.99 -7.96
CA HIS A 127 -3.49 -13.49 -6.64
C HIS A 127 -2.23 -13.69 -5.79
N LYS A 128 -2.11 -12.89 -4.72
CA LYS A 128 -1.03 -12.97 -3.73
C LYS A 128 -1.20 -14.21 -2.83
N PRO A 129 -0.10 -14.81 -2.32
CA PRO A 129 -0.18 -16.07 -1.58
C PRO A 129 -1.01 -15.93 -0.28
N GLU A 130 -1.85 -16.93 0.03
CA GLU A 130 -2.62 -16.96 1.29
C GLU A 130 -1.72 -16.97 2.51
N GLU A 131 -0.54 -17.57 2.37
CA GLU A 131 0.46 -17.72 3.43
C GLU A 131 0.93 -16.37 3.98
N GLN A 132 0.72 -15.27 3.23
CA GLN A 132 1.00 -13.93 3.71
C GLN A 132 0.24 -13.60 5.00
N TYR A 133 -1.01 -14.07 5.16
CA TYR A 133 -1.85 -13.70 6.30
C TYR A 133 -1.31 -14.29 7.59
N ALA A 134 -1.05 -15.60 7.61
CA ALA A 134 -0.46 -16.28 8.76
C ALA A 134 0.95 -15.74 9.08
N LEU A 135 1.73 -15.39 8.06
CA LEU A 135 3.04 -14.75 8.24
C LEU A 135 2.91 -13.38 8.90
N ILE A 136 1.99 -12.53 8.42
CA ILE A 136 1.76 -11.19 8.95
C ILE A 136 1.25 -11.26 10.38
N GLU A 137 0.25 -12.12 10.66
CA GLU A 137 -0.33 -12.31 12.00
C GLU A 137 0.68 -12.86 13.02
N ARG A 138 1.70 -13.60 12.57
CA ARG A 138 2.80 -14.06 13.43
C ARG A 138 3.76 -12.93 13.82
N ILE A 139 3.93 -11.95 12.95
CA ILE A 139 4.92 -10.88 13.11
C ILE A 139 4.30 -9.62 13.69
N SER A 140 3.04 -9.37 13.38
CA SER A 140 2.40 -8.07 13.53
C SER A 140 1.12 -8.18 14.36
N PRO A 141 0.87 -7.24 15.28
CA PRO A 141 -0.35 -7.26 16.09
C PRO A 141 -1.56 -6.70 15.34
N GLY A 142 -2.75 -7.23 15.62
CA GLY A 142 -4.02 -6.61 15.23
C GLY A 142 -4.36 -5.37 16.09
N PRO A 143 -5.42 -4.60 15.77
CA PRO A 143 -6.39 -4.84 14.69
C PRO A 143 -5.79 -4.75 13.28
N TYR A 144 -6.33 -5.55 12.35
CA TYR A 144 -5.81 -5.70 10.98
C TYR A 144 -6.73 -5.04 9.94
N LEU A 145 -6.13 -4.42 8.92
CA LEU A 145 -6.81 -3.90 7.74
C LEU A 145 -6.11 -4.38 6.47
N GLU A 146 -6.87 -4.87 5.50
CA GLU A 146 -6.42 -5.03 4.11
C GLU A 146 -7.04 -3.95 3.21
N LEU A 147 -6.18 -3.15 2.59
CA LEU A 147 -6.54 -2.18 1.56
C LEU A 147 -6.41 -2.81 0.18
N PHE A 148 -7.35 -2.47 -0.72
CA PHE A 148 -7.48 -3.03 -2.07
C PHE A 148 -7.82 -4.52 -2.08
N ALA A 149 -8.53 -4.97 -1.04
CA ALA A 149 -8.95 -6.36 -0.92
C ALA A 149 -9.98 -6.71 -2.01
N ARG A 150 -9.85 -7.92 -2.58
CA ARG A 150 -10.84 -8.50 -3.53
C ARG A 150 -11.66 -9.63 -2.91
N ARG A 151 -11.31 -10.04 -1.69
CA ARG A 151 -11.93 -11.14 -0.95
C ARG A 151 -11.64 -10.99 0.54
N ARG A 152 -12.38 -11.72 1.38
CA ARG A 152 -12.14 -11.73 2.83
C ARG A 152 -10.90 -12.56 3.14
N PRO A 153 -9.91 -12.00 3.88
CA PRO A 153 -8.77 -12.77 4.34
C PRO A 153 -9.19 -13.92 5.27
N PRO A 154 -8.53 -15.09 5.17
CA PRO A 154 -8.51 -16.01 6.29
C PRO A 154 -7.84 -15.33 7.50
N HIS A 155 -8.15 -15.79 8.70
CA HIS A 155 -7.47 -15.35 9.92
C HIS A 155 -7.16 -16.56 10.81
N SER A 156 -6.03 -16.51 11.52
CA SER A 156 -5.65 -17.57 12.46
C SER A 156 -6.58 -17.59 13.66
N LEU A 157 -6.79 -18.79 14.23
CA LEU A 157 -7.59 -18.94 15.46
C LEU A 157 -6.97 -18.10 16.59
N GLY A 158 -7.80 -17.29 17.27
CA GLY A 158 -7.37 -16.41 18.35
C GLY A 158 -6.89 -15.03 17.89
N GLN A 159 -6.82 -14.76 16.58
CA GLN A 159 -6.61 -13.42 16.03
C GLN A 159 -7.95 -12.74 15.73
N PRO A 160 -8.05 -11.40 15.87
CA PRO A 160 -9.22 -10.68 15.38
C PRO A 160 -9.34 -10.81 13.84
N PRO A 161 -10.57 -10.78 13.29
CA PRO A 161 -10.75 -10.81 11.84
C PRO A 161 -10.13 -9.59 11.16
N TRP A 162 -9.77 -9.73 9.89
CA TRP A 162 -9.32 -8.62 9.06
C TRP A 162 -10.49 -7.74 8.66
N HIS A 163 -10.36 -6.44 8.90
CA HIS A 163 -11.18 -5.47 8.17
C HIS A 163 -10.67 -5.34 6.74
N VAL A 164 -11.57 -5.06 5.81
CA VAL A 164 -11.23 -4.91 4.39
C VAL A 164 -11.76 -3.61 3.82
N TRP A 165 -11.04 -3.08 2.85
CA TRP A 165 -11.50 -2.02 1.97
C TRP A 165 -11.07 -2.34 0.53
N GLY A 166 -12.01 -2.31 -0.42
CA GLY A 166 -11.71 -2.60 -1.81
C GLY A 166 -12.92 -2.46 -2.73
N ASN A 167 -12.67 -2.34 -4.03
CA ASN A 167 -13.68 -2.10 -5.06
C ASN A 167 -14.43 -3.36 -5.53
N GLU A 168 -14.02 -4.54 -5.09
CA GLU A 168 -14.60 -5.84 -5.48
C GLU A 168 -15.17 -6.62 -4.27
N ILE A 169 -15.32 -5.95 -3.13
CA ILE A 169 -15.81 -6.54 -1.89
C ILE A 169 -16.61 -5.54 -1.06
N HIS A 170 -17.59 -6.02 -0.31
CA HIS A 170 -18.24 -5.23 0.73
C HIS A 170 -17.21 -4.78 1.78
N SER A 171 -16.92 -3.48 1.77
CA SER A 171 -15.89 -2.88 2.62
C SER A 171 -16.40 -2.69 4.05
N ASP A 172 -15.51 -2.79 5.04
CA ASP A 172 -15.83 -2.55 6.46
C ASP A 172 -15.61 -1.11 6.90
N ILE A 173 -14.83 -0.36 6.11
CA ILE A 173 -14.51 1.03 6.36
C ILE A 173 -14.85 1.91 5.17
N TYR A 174 -14.96 3.20 5.43
CA TYR A 174 -15.10 4.23 4.42
C TYR A 174 -13.87 5.13 4.43
N ILE A 175 -13.37 5.46 3.24
CA ILE A 175 -12.24 6.36 3.05
C ILE A 175 -12.72 7.57 2.23
N PRO A 176 -12.83 8.76 2.84
CA PRO A 176 -13.29 9.96 2.13
C PRO A 176 -12.44 10.26 0.88
N GLY A 177 -13.09 10.50 -0.25
CA GLY A 177 -12.42 10.74 -1.54
C GLY A 177 -11.97 9.48 -2.31
N TYR A 178 -12.18 8.30 -1.72
CA TYR A 178 -11.85 7.00 -2.30
C TYR A 178 -13.08 6.09 -2.25
N PRO A 179 -14.08 6.32 -3.12
CA PRO A 179 -15.31 5.55 -3.08
C PRO A 179 -15.14 4.13 -3.63
N VAL A 180 -15.93 3.20 -3.09
CA VAL A 180 -16.03 1.81 -3.54
C VAL A 180 -17.50 1.42 -3.80
N PRO A 181 -17.81 0.43 -4.65
CA PRO A 181 -19.20 0.15 -5.04
C PRO A 181 -20.12 -0.23 -3.88
N ASP A 182 -19.63 -1.01 -2.92
CA ASP A 182 -20.38 -1.52 -1.76
C ASP A 182 -19.84 -0.93 -0.45
N GLU A 183 -20.02 0.37 -0.27
CA GLU A 183 -19.69 1.08 0.97
C GLU A 183 -20.63 0.71 2.14
N PRO A 184 -20.14 0.69 3.39
CA PRO A 184 -21.01 0.53 4.56
C PRO A 184 -22.11 1.60 4.56
N ARG A 185 -23.38 1.17 4.61
CA ARG A 185 -24.56 2.08 4.53
C ARG A 185 -24.56 3.17 5.60
N ASP A 186 -23.92 2.92 6.74
CA ASP A 186 -23.84 3.85 7.88
C ASP A 186 -22.69 4.87 7.78
N ALA A 187 -21.80 4.76 6.78
CA ALA A 187 -20.67 5.67 6.60
C ALA A 187 -21.06 7.11 6.23
N LYS A 188 -22.25 7.29 5.63
CA LYS A 188 -22.78 8.63 5.31
C LYS A 188 -23.22 9.43 6.55
N ALA A 189 -23.24 8.83 7.74
CA ALA A 189 -23.72 9.43 8.98
C ALA A 189 -22.63 9.78 10.01
N SER A 190 -21.34 9.70 9.65
CA SER A 190 -20.26 10.20 10.51
C SER A 190 -19.17 10.81 9.67
N PRO A 191 -19.15 12.15 9.48
CA PRO A 191 -17.95 12.79 9.00
C PRO A 191 -16.90 12.60 10.09
N VAL A 192 -15.91 11.74 9.84
CA VAL A 192 -14.61 12.02 10.42
C VAL A 192 -14.26 13.40 9.87
N ALA A 193 -14.27 14.42 10.72
CA ALA A 193 -13.86 15.76 10.36
C ALA A 193 -12.34 15.71 10.12
N ILE A 194 -11.97 15.28 8.92
CA ILE A 194 -10.61 15.33 8.43
C ILE A 194 -10.41 16.77 7.96
N THR A 195 -9.71 17.57 8.77
CA THR A 195 -9.23 18.88 8.33
C THR A 195 -8.21 18.64 7.22
N ALA A 196 -8.61 18.88 5.97
CA ALA A 196 -7.69 18.97 4.85
C ALA A 196 -6.65 20.05 5.18
N ALA A 197 -5.42 19.65 5.48
CA ALA A 197 -4.31 20.59 5.57
C ALA A 197 -4.06 21.13 4.15
N ALA A 198 -4.29 22.44 4.01
CA ALA A 198 -4.15 23.18 2.77
C ALA A 198 -2.76 22.97 2.16
N ALA A 199 -2.74 22.79 0.83
CA ALA A 199 -1.53 22.79 0.02
C ALA A 199 -0.69 24.04 0.31
N ALA A 200 0.52 23.84 0.82
CA ALA A 200 1.50 24.91 0.96
C ALA A 200 1.88 25.41 -0.43
N THR A 201 1.54 26.68 -0.69
CA THR A 201 1.93 27.42 -1.89
C THR A 201 3.43 27.71 -1.80
N VAL A 202 4.19 27.25 -2.78
CA VAL A 202 5.60 27.64 -2.95
C VAL A 202 5.62 29.08 -3.47
N PRO A 203 6.31 30.03 -2.83
CA PRO A 203 6.42 31.38 -3.38
C PRO A 203 7.43 31.38 -4.54
N GLU A 204 7.00 31.85 -5.70
CA GLU A 204 7.88 32.20 -6.82
C GLU A 204 8.83 33.32 -6.41
N THR A 205 10.12 33.04 -6.35
CA THR A 205 11.16 34.08 -6.31
C THR A 205 11.43 34.56 -7.74
N SER A 206 10.76 35.65 -8.13
CA SER A 206 11.23 36.52 -9.21
C SER A 206 12.55 37.17 -8.80
N SER A 207 13.62 36.88 -9.53
CA SER A 207 14.82 37.72 -9.56
C SER A 207 15.17 38.01 -11.02
N ASN A 208 14.70 39.18 -11.46
CA ASN A 208 15.13 39.81 -12.69
C ASN A 208 16.11 40.91 -12.28
N GLN A 209 17.39 40.81 -12.66
CA GLN A 209 18.28 41.96 -12.75
C GLN A 209 19.31 41.74 -13.86
N THR A 210 19.49 42.82 -14.60
CA THR A 210 20.07 42.94 -15.93
C THR A 210 21.60 43.02 -15.91
N LEU A 211 22.17 42.53 -17.01
CA LEU A 211 23.51 42.68 -17.59
C LEU A 211 24.25 44.00 -17.31
N GLU A 212 25.56 43.90 -17.02
CA GLU A 212 26.72 44.61 -17.62
C GLU A 212 27.95 43.72 -17.29
N GLY A 213 28.97 43.42 -18.10
CA GLY A 213 29.59 44.05 -19.27
C GLY A 213 31.10 44.13 -18.99
N GLY A 214 31.95 43.44 -19.77
CA GLY A 214 33.39 43.74 -19.83
C GLY A 214 34.37 42.55 -19.77
N THR A 215 34.78 42.08 -20.95
CA THR A 215 36.10 41.43 -21.16
C THR A 215 37.16 42.52 -21.37
N PRO A 216 38.46 42.22 -21.16
CA PRO A 216 39.26 41.55 -22.19
C PRO A 216 39.96 40.27 -21.74
#